data_AF-A0A9E1UTF4-F1
#
_entry.id   AF-A0A9E1UTF4-F1
#
_cell.length_a   1.000
_cell.length_b   1.000
_cell.length_c   1.000
_cell.angle_alpha   90.00
_cell.angle_beta   90.00
_cell.angle_gamma   90.00
#
_symmetry.space_group_name_H-M   'P 1'
#
loop_
_entity.id
_entity.type
_entity.pdbx_description
1 polymer ?
#
loop_
_entity_poly.entity_id
_entity_poly.type
_entity_poly.pdbx_seq_one_letter_code
_entity_poly.pdbx_strand_id
1 'polypeptide(L)'
;ATSLTSDTGELKRDWRQGVFTVNTPRSQGAVGWLGEAGAVELADCTIQVKNPKGAVILSSLDGKPLRESNRILVSAVGRAVVQTERRQRFPLSEPVAGTVAVRSRHGAMQLVPLAGDGTPMAAVAGQGPTSTLPIDRGTHWFLLVPAKR
;
A
#
# COMPACT_ATOMS: atom_id res chain seq x y z
N ALA A 1 21.77 15.89 9.29
CA ALA A 1 21.70 14.55 8.68
C ALA A 1 20.71 14.58 7.52
N THR A 2 20.96 13.86 6.42
CA THR A 2 20.08 13.76 5.24
C THR A 2 19.17 12.53 5.27
N SER A 3 19.38 11.64 6.26
CA SER A 3 18.49 10.54 6.61
C SER A 3 18.55 10.22 8.10
N LEU A 4 17.54 9.51 8.60
CA LEU A 4 17.45 8.96 9.95
C LEU A 4 16.92 7.54 9.89
N THR A 5 17.47 6.67 10.72
CA THR A 5 17.08 5.25 10.84
C THR A 5 16.83 4.94 12.31
N SER A 6 15.81 4.14 12.62
CA SER A 6 15.57 3.66 13.99
C SER A 6 16.66 2.68 14.44
N ASP A 7 16.78 2.46 15.75
CA ASP A 7 17.75 1.51 16.32
C ASP A 7 17.54 0.07 15.81
N THR A 8 16.30 -0.30 15.48
CA THR A 8 15.97 -1.61 14.88
C THR A 8 16.30 -1.71 13.39
N GLY A 9 16.55 -0.58 12.72
CA GLY A 9 16.69 -0.53 11.25
C GLY A 9 15.36 -0.59 10.48
N GLU A 10 14.23 -0.77 11.16
CA GLU A 10 12.93 -1.02 10.51
C GLU A 10 12.24 0.26 10.04
N LEU A 11 12.58 1.43 10.59
CA LEU A 11 12.04 2.72 10.17
C LEU A 11 13.15 3.56 9.58
N LYS A 12 12.94 4.10 8.39
CA LYS A 12 13.91 5.00 7.75
C LYS A 12 13.22 6.22 7.17
N ARG A 13 13.74 7.40 7.46
CA ARG A 13 13.37 8.66 6.81
C ARG A 13 14.54 9.14 5.95
N ASP A 14 14.32 9.34 4.67
CA ASP A 14 15.26 9.97 3.74
C ASP A 14 14.70 11.34 3.34
N TRP A 15 15.35 12.43 3.72
CA TRP A 15 14.89 13.79 3.38
C TRP A 15 15.28 14.21 1.97
N ARG A 16 16.30 13.59 1.38
CA ARG A 16 16.73 13.89 0.01
C ARG A 16 15.76 13.31 -1.02
N GLN A 17 15.33 12.06 -0.81
CA GLN A 17 14.24 11.46 -1.61
C GLN A 17 12.86 11.88 -1.10
N GLY A 18 12.77 12.34 0.15
CA GLY A 18 11.53 12.70 0.82
C GLY A 18 10.58 11.51 1.06
N VAL A 19 11.16 10.33 1.26
CA VAL A 19 10.47 9.07 1.51
C VAL A 19 10.70 8.61 2.95
N PHE A 20 9.64 8.11 3.58
CA PHE A 20 9.69 7.35 4.84
C PHE A 20 9.30 5.91 4.56
N THR A 21 10.05 4.95 5.08
CA THR A 21 9.75 3.53 4.95
C THR A 21 9.54 2.88 6.31
N VAL A 22 8.63 1.90 6.31
CA VAL A 22 8.42 0.93 7.40
C VAL A 22 8.81 -0.43 6.83
N ASN A 23 9.69 -1.16 7.49
CA ASN A 23 10.21 -2.45 7.06
C ASN A 23 10.29 -3.43 8.23
N THR A 24 9.19 -3.57 8.97
CA THR A 24 9.05 -4.56 10.06
C THR A 24 8.54 -5.88 9.49
N PRO A 25 8.68 -7.02 10.19
CA PRO A 25 8.15 -8.29 9.71
C PRO A 25 6.64 -8.30 9.40
N ARG A 26 5.83 -7.54 10.16
CA ARG A 26 4.35 -7.58 10.06
C ARG A 26 3.73 -6.38 9.37
N SER A 27 4.49 -5.31 9.19
CA SER A 27 4.06 -4.10 8.52
C SER A 27 5.19 -3.56 7.66
N GLN A 28 4.90 -3.36 6.39
CA GLN A 28 5.86 -2.82 5.43
C GLN A 28 5.21 -1.77 4.56
N GLY A 29 5.91 -0.70 4.23
CA GLY A 29 5.39 0.29 3.32
C GLY A 29 6.22 1.54 3.18
N ALA A 30 5.71 2.47 2.37
CA ALA A 30 6.37 3.71 2.05
C ALA A 30 5.39 4.89 2.05
N VAL A 31 5.87 6.04 2.49
CA VAL A 31 5.12 7.30 2.55
C VAL A 31 6.00 8.45 2.11
N GLY A 32 5.50 9.32 1.22
CA GLY A 32 6.25 10.49 0.77
C GLY A 32 6.15 10.71 -0.73
N TRP A 33 7.22 11.23 -1.34
CA TRP A 33 7.30 11.52 -2.78
C TRP A 33 7.54 10.24 -3.61
N LEU A 34 6.57 9.32 -3.56
CA LEU A 34 6.71 7.98 -4.13
C LEU A 34 6.79 7.96 -5.67
N GLY A 35 6.18 8.94 -6.34
CA GLY A 35 6.23 9.05 -7.80
C GLY A 35 7.64 9.30 -8.35
N GLU A 36 8.46 10.03 -7.60
CA GLU A 36 9.85 10.34 -7.97
C GLU A 36 10.84 9.31 -7.41
N ALA A 37 10.47 8.62 -6.33
CA ALA A 37 11.30 7.61 -5.69
C ALA A 37 11.50 6.33 -6.53
N GLY A 38 10.64 6.10 -7.52
CA GLY A 38 10.63 4.86 -8.31
C GLY A 38 10.09 3.67 -7.50
N ALA A 39 10.62 2.48 -7.77
CA ALA A 39 10.25 1.28 -7.02
C ALA A 39 10.89 1.29 -5.63
N VAL A 40 10.07 1.26 -4.59
CA VAL A 40 10.50 1.13 -3.20
C VAL A 40 10.51 -0.35 -2.83
N GLU A 41 11.71 -0.93 -2.75
CA GLU A 41 11.92 -2.33 -2.35
C GLU A 41 12.08 -2.46 -0.83
N LEU A 42 11.32 -3.38 -0.26
CA LEU A 42 11.35 -3.71 1.17
C LEU A 42 11.54 -5.23 1.35
N ALA A 43 11.50 -5.74 2.58
CA ALA A 43 11.78 -7.15 2.90
C ALA A 43 10.82 -8.18 2.26
N ASP A 44 9.51 -7.93 2.18
CA ASP A 44 8.55 -8.83 1.53
C ASP A 44 7.66 -8.16 0.48
N CYS A 45 7.87 -6.88 0.17
CA CYS A 45 7.10 -6.21 -0.87
C CYS A 45 7.89 -5.16 -1.66
N THR A 46 7.42 -4.89 -2.87
CA THR A 46 7.86 -3.77 -3.70
C THR A 46 6.66 -2.88 -4.01
N ILE A 47 6.82 -1.58 -3.83
CA ILE A 47 5.78 -0.57 -4.04
C ILE A 47 6.24 0.37 -5.14
N GLN A 48 5.40 0.57 -6.17
CA GLN A 48 5.65 1.56 -7.21
C GLN A 48 4.38 2.38 -7.41
N VAL A 49 4.47 3.69 -7.17
CA VAL A 49 3.34 4.61 -7.24
C VAL A 49 3.62 5.64 -8.33
N LYS A 50 2.57 6.05 -9.06
CA LYS A 50 2.63 7.08 -10.10
C LYS A 50 2.21 8.46 -9.60
N ASN A 51 1.43 8.51 -8.51
CA ASN A 51 1.10 9.77 -7.84
C ASN A 51 2.39 10.44 -7.34
N PRO A 52 2.51 11.77 -7.42
CA PRO A 52 3.68 12.48 -6.90
C PRO A 52 3.93 12.15 -5.42
N LYS A 53 2.87 12.16 -4.61
CA LYS A 53 2.90 11.85 -3.18
C LYS A 53 1.85 10.82 -2.82
N GLY A 54 2.18 9.91 -1.92
CA GLY A 54 1.24 8.92 -1.41
C GLY A 54 1.73 8.19 -0.18
N ALA A 55 0.85 7.38 0.39
CA ALA A 55 1.13 6.43 1.45
C ALA A 55 0.61 5.05 1.04
N VAL A 56 1.49 4.05 1.00
CA VAL A 56 1.13 2.66 0.75
C VAL A 56 1.72 1.80 1.86
N ILE A 57 0.86 1.21 2.68
CA ILE A 57 1.25 0.34 3.81
C ILE A 57 0.56 -1.00 3.68
N LEU A 58 1.32 -2.07 3.84
CA LEU A 58 0.87 -3.45 3.95
C LEU A 58 0.99 -3.88 5.42
N SER A 59 -0.09 -4.42 5.98
CA SER A 59 -0.15 -4.88 7.36
C SER A 59 -0.76 -6.27 7.45
N SER A 60 -0.09 -7.17 8.16
CA SER A 60 -0.60 -8.50 8.48
C SER A 60 -1.85 -8.40 9.35
N LEU A 61 -2.90 -9.14 9.00
CA LEU A 61 -4.14 -9.26 9.77
C LEU A 61 -4.22 -10.58 10.57
N ASP A 62 -3.23 -11.45 10.44
CA ASP A 62 -3.17 -12.74 11.15
C ASP A 62 -1.98 -12.85 12.11
N GLY A 63 -1.27 -11.73 12.33
CA GLY A 63 -0.15 -11.64 13.28
C GLY A 63 1.15 -12.29 12.80
N LYS A 64 1.17 -12.90 11.60
CA LYS A 64 2.38 -13.50 11.00
C LYS A 64 3.20 -12.48 10.23
N PRO A 65 4.50 -12.72 10.00
CA PRO A 65 5.27 -11.94 9.03
C PRO A 65 4.59 -11.89 7.66
N LEU A 66 4.75 -10.79 6.90
CA LEU A 66 4.04 -10.60 5.63
C LEU A 66 4.27 -11.77 4.66
N ARG A 67 5.50 -12.30 4.60
CA ARG A 67 5.82 -13.48 3.78
C ARG A 67 4.97 -14.73 4.08
N GLU A 68 4.48 -14.86 5.31
CA GLU A 68 3.75 -16.03 5.81
C GLU A 68 2.26 -15.76 6.03
N SER A 69 1.84 -14.51 5.94
CA SER A 69 0.47 -14.08 6.21
C SER A 69 -0.50 -14.51 5.11
N ASN A 70 -1.68 -14.98 5.52
CA ASN A 70 -2.79 -15.32 4.62
C ASN A 70 -3.71 -14.14 4.34
N ARG A 71 -3.57 -13.05 5.11
CA ARG A 71 -4.47 -11.90 5.08
C ARG A 71 -3.66 -10.65 5.35
N ILE A 72 -3.41 -9.88 4.29
CA ILE A 72 -2.65 -8.64 4.38
C ILE A 72 -3.56 -7.49 3.97
N LEU A 73 -3.73 -6.51 4.85
CA LEU A 73 -4.39 -5.25 4.53
C LEU A 73 -3.41 -4.35 3.80
N VAL A 74 -3.78 -3.89 2.61
CA VAL A 74 -3.09 -2.83 1.88
C VAL A 74 -3.90 -1.54 2.05
N SER A 75 -3.29 -0.53 2.66
CA SER A 75 -3.83 0.83 2.70
C SER A 75 -3.07 1.68 1.69
N ALA A 76 -3.75 2.22 0.68
CA ALA A 76 -3.17 3.09 -0.33
C ALA A 76 -3.93 4.42 -0.39
N VAL A 77 -3.31 5.48 0.14
CA VAL A 77 -3.92 6.80 0.31
C VAL A 77 -3.12 7.85 -0.46
N GLY A 78 -3.83 8.61 -1.29
CA GLY A 78 -3.28 9.77 -2.00
C GLY A 78 -3.59 11.09 -1.29
N ARG A 79 -3.37 12.21 -1.96
CA ARG A 79 -3.77 13.54 -1.46
C ARG A 79 -5.27 13.60 -1.18
N ALA A 80 -5.64 14.29 -0.11
CA ALA A 80 -7.03 14.59 0.23
C ALA A 80 -7.26 16.10 0.21
N VAL A 81 -8.38 16.54 -0.35
CA VAL A 81 -8.78 17.96 -0.42
C VAL A 81 -10.19 18.15 0.11
N VAL A 82 -10.39 19.22 0.88
CA VAL A 82 -11.74 19.66 1.28
C VAL A 82 -12.38 20.33 0.07
N GLN A 83 -13.54 19.84 -0.36
CA GLN A 83 -14.27 20.42 -1.48
C GLN A 83 -15.17 21.54 -0.94
N THR A 84 -14.89 22.79 -1.33
CA THR A 84 -15.62 23.97 -0.82
C THR A 84 -16.87 24.31 -1.64
N GLU A 85 -16.96 23.87 -2.90
CA GLU A 85 -18.01 24.26 -3.83
C GLU A 85 -19.26 23.37 -3.84
N ARG A 86 -19.11 22.09 -3.48
CA ARG A 86 -20.25 21.19 -3.25
C ARG A 86 -20.51 21.17 -1.75
N ARG A 87 -21.77 21.12 -1.32
CA ARG A 87 -22.19 20.87 0.07
C ARG A 87 -21.71 19.51 0.65
N GLN A 88 -20.67 18.90 0.09
CA GLN A 88 -20.05 17.69 0.61
C GLN A 88 -19.14 18.06 1.79
N ARG A 89 -19.50 17.57 2.98
CA ARG A 89 -18.73 17.78 4.22
C ARG A 89 -17.50 16.87 4.34
N PHE A 90 -17.25 16.01 3.36
CA PHE A 90 -16.19 15.01 3.39
C PHE A 90 -15.07 15.36 2.39
N PRO A 91 -13.79 15.18 2.76
CA PRO A 91 -12.69 15.43 1.85
C PRO A 91 -12.71 14.43 0.69
N LEU A 92 -12.43 14.91 -0.53
CA LEU A 92 -12.19 14.07 -1.69
C LEU A 92 -10.73 13.61 -1.65
N SER A 93 -10.51 12.31 -1.55
CA SER A 93 -9.18 11.73 -1.65
C SER A 93 -8.95 11.19 -3.06
N GLU A 94 -7.79 11.50 -3.62
CA GLU A 94 -7.39 10.98 -4.93
C GLU A 94 -7.03 9.48 -4.81
N PRO A 95 -7.38 8.67 -5.82
CA PRO A 95 -6.95 7.28 -5.85
C PRO A 95 -5.42 7.17 -6.06
N VAL A 96 -4.84 6.08 -5.54
CA VAL A 96 -3.42 5.77 -5.75
C VAL A 96 -3.26 4.89 -6.97
N ALA A 97 -2.64 5.41 -8.02
CA ALA A 97 -2.26 4.68 -9.22
C ALA A 97 -0.88 4.05 -9.02
N GLY A 98 -0.77 2.73 -9.14
CA GLY A 98 0.50 2.05 -8.93
C GLY A 98 0.38 0.53 -8.89
N THR A 99 1.47 -0.11 -8.49
CA THR A 99 1.55 -1.54 -8.28
C THR A 99 2.12 -1.86 -6.91
N VAL A 100 1.67 -2.99 -6.37
CA VAL A 100 2.22 -3.61 -5.17
C VAL A 100 2.55 -5.05 -5.53
N ALA A 101 3.81 -5.43 -5.37
CA ALA A 101 4.26 -6.81 -5.49
C ALA A 101 4.56 -7.37 -4.10
N VAL A 102 4.08 -8.58 -3.81
CA VAL A 102 4.31 -9.22 -2.51
C VAL A 102 5.00 -10.57 -2.69
N ARG A 103 6.07 -10.77 -1.92
CA ARG A 103 6.75 -12.05 -1.77
C ARG A 103 5.98 -12.88 -0.73
N SER A 104 5.14 -13.80 -1.20
CA SER A 104 4.35 -14.67 -0.34
C SER A 104 4.80 -16.14 -0.43
N ARG A 105 4.77 -16.88 0.67
CA ARG A 105 4.92 -18.35 0.67
C ARG A 105 3.70 -19.07 0.10
N HIS A 106 2.56 -18.41 0.00
CA HIS A 106 1.32 -18.99 -0.50
C HIS A 106 1.20 -18.96 -2.03
N GLY A 107 2.23 -18.49 -2.73
CA GLY A 107 2.23 -18.33 -4.18
C GLY A 107 1.56 -17.03 -4.60
N ALA A 108 0.71 -17.10 -5.63
CA ALA A 108 0.01 -15.93 -6.15
C ALA A 108 -0.99 -15.39 -5.13
N MET A 109 -0.96 -14.06 -4.93
CA MET A 109 -1.89 -13.35 -4.07
C MET A 109 -2.87 -12.55 -4.93
N GLN A 110 -4.14 -12.53 -4.53
CA GLN A 110 -5.20 -11.78 -5.17
C GLN A 110 -5.52 -10.53 -4.35
N LEU A 111 -5.63 -9.38 -5.02
CA LEU A 111 -6.03 -8.11 -4.42
C LEU A 111 -7.55 -7.93 -4.49
N VAL A 112 -8.17 -7.76 -3.33
CA VAL A 112 -9.62 -7.61 -3.18
C VAL A 112 -9.92 -6.22 -2.61
N PRO A 113 -10.53 -5.29 -3.36
CA PRO A 113 -10.93 -4.00 -2.81
C PRO A 113 -11.94 -4.18 -1.68
N LEU A 114 -11.87 -3.33 -0.67
CA LEU A 114 -12.80 -3.31 0.45
C LEU A 114 -13.66 -2.04 0.39
N ALA A 115 -14.95 -2.16 0.65
CA ALA A 115 -15.80 -1.00 0.91
C ALA A 115 -15.41 -0.31 2.24
N GLY A 116 -15.96 0.88 2.50
CA GLY A 116 -15.63 1.66 3.71
C GLY A 116 -16.00 0.99 5.04
N ASP A 117 -16.87 -0.02 5.00
CA ASP A 117 -17.25 -0.87 6.14
C ASP A 117 -16.39 -2.16 6.24
N GLY A 118 -15.44 -2.35 5.32
CA GLY A 118 -14.60 -3.54 5.23
C GLY A 118 -15.20 -4.69 4.41
N THR A 119 -16.39 -4.53 3.82
CA THR A 119 -17.01 -5.57 2.98
C THR A 119 -16.18 -5.80 1.71
N PRO A 120 -15.81 -7.05 1.37
CA PRO A 120 -15.09 -7.35 0.14
C PRO A 120 -15.88 -7.02 -1.12
N MET A 121 -15.22 -6.39 -2.09
CA MET A 121 -15.76 -6.09 -3.42
C MET A 121 -15.24 -7.09 -4.46
N ALA A 122 -15.70 -6.96 -5.72
CA ALA A 122 -15.18 -7.76 -6.83
C ALA A 122 -13.66 -7.62 -6.94
N ALA A 123 -12.96 -8.75 -6.85
CA ALA A 123 -11.52 -8.80 -6.82
C ALA A 123 -10.88 -8.31 -8.13
N VAL A 124 -9.66 -7.81 -8.02
CA VAL A 124 -8.89 -7.28 -9.14
C VAL A 124 -7.94 -8.37 -9.63
N ALA A 125 -7.85 -8.55 -10.95
CA ALA A 125 -6.92 -9.49 -11.54
C ALA A 125 -5.47 -9.04 -11.25
N GLY A 126 -4.68 -9.93 -10.65
CA GLY A 126 -3.24 -9.78 -10.50
C GLY A 126 -2.49 -10.46 -11.64
N GLN A 127 -1.24 -10.05 -11.88
CA GLN A 127 -0.32 -10.74 -12.79
C GLN A 127 0.86 -11.29 -11.97
N GLY A 128 0.81 -12.58 -11.65
CA GLY A 128 1.85 -13.23 -10.84
C GLY A 128 1.93 -12.62 -9.42
N PRO A 129 3.11 -12.19 -8.94
CA PRO A 129 3.27 -11.61 -7.61
C PRO A 129 2.81 -10.14 -7.53
N THR A 130 2.51 -9.51 -8.68
CA THR A 130 2.25 -8.08 -8.79
C THR A 130 0.75 -7.82 -8.95
N SER A 131 0.21 -6.95 -8.10
CA SER A 131 -1.16 -6.46 -8.17
C SER A 131 -1.17 -4.97 -8.51
N THR A 132 -2.02 -4.59 -9.45
CA THR A 132 -2.28 -3.17 -9.77
C THR A 132 -3.29 -2.61 -8.78
N LEU A 133 -3.00 -1.44 -8.20
CA LEU A 133 -3.94 -0.72 -7.35
C LEU A 133 -5.04 -0.12 -8.24
N PRO A 134 -6.31 -0.53 -8.07
CA PRO A 134 -7.38 -0.07 -8.93
C PRO A 134 -7.81 1.34 -8.52
N ILE A 135 -7.88 2.24 -9.50
CA ILE A 135 -8.19 3.66 -9.28
C ILE A 135 -9.69 3.98 -9.40
N ASP A 136 -10.49 3.02 -9.86
CA ASP A 136 -11.90 3.16 -10.21
C ASP A 136 -12.86 2.56 -9.17
N ARG A 137 -12.34 2.08 -8.03
CA ARG A 137 -13.12 1.37 -7.01
C ARG A 137 -13.64 2.24 -5.88
N GLY A 138 -13.18 3.49 -5.78
CA GLY A 138 -13.61 4.42 -4.73
C GLY A 138 -13.20 3.99 -3.31
N THR A 139 -12.07 3.29 -3.17
CA THR A 139 -11.55 2.83 -1.87
C THR A 139 -10.04 3.01 -1.76
N HIS A 140 -9.58 3.10 -0.51
CA HIS A 140 -8.16 3.12 -0.13
C HIS A 140 -7.70 1.80 0.51
N TRP A 141 -8.63 0.86 0.73
CA TRP A 141 -8.35 -0.38 1.45
C TRP A 141 -8.53 -1.58 0.54
N PHE A 142 -7.55 -2.47 0.59
CA PHE A 142 -7.54 -3.69 -0.19
C PHE A 142 -7.06 -4.84 0.69
N LEU A 143 -7.59 -6.03 0.46
CA LEU A 143 -7.16 -7.24 1.10
C LEU A 143 -6.38 -8.09 0.09
N LEU A 144 -5.14 -8.42 0.43
CA LEU A 144 -4.38 -9.46 -0.24
C LEU A 144 -4.64 -10.79 0.45
N VAL A 145 -5.11 -11.75 -0.34
CA VAL A 145 -5.36 -13.15 0.08
C VAL A 145 -4.74 -14.11 -0.93
N PRO A 146 -4.39 -15.36 -0.55
CA PRO A 146 -4.01 -16.38 -1.52
C PRO A 146 -5.05 -16.53 -2.62
N ALA A 147 -4.61 -16.54 -3.89
CA ALA A 147 -5.50 -16.78 -5.01
C ALA A 147 -6.10 -18.21 -4.91
N LYS A 148 -7.40 -18.34 -5.19
CA LYS A 148 -8.02 -19.67 -5.29
C LYS A 148 -7.39 -20.43 -6.46
N ARG A 149 -7.01 -21.69 -6.22
CA ARG A 149 -6.58 -22.61 -7.27
C ARG A 149 -7.75 -22.97 -8.19
#